data_AF-A0A844MTT3-F1
#
_entry.id   AF-A0A844MTT3-F1
#
_cell.length_a   1.000
_cell.length_b   1.000
_cell.length_c   1.000
_cell.angle_alpha   90.00
_cell.angle_beta   90.00
_cell.angle_gamma   90.00
#
_symmetry.space_group_name_H-M   'P 1'
#
loop_
_entity.id
_entity.type
_entity.pdbx_description
1 polymer ?
#
loop_
_entity_poly.entity_id
_entity_poly.type
_entity_poly.pdbx_seq_one_letter_code
_entity_poly.pdbx_strand_id
1 'polypeptide(L)'
;MESLQEFLTKNNSDIFSLAQYIDNHIALNWEPLIRKNIDKLRNVFTKAGDTAYGMYLGWLFLPVHKQLKQALFRPEPRLPGDFSISREWGNQEETEQQRWIWSTIKSTEGKLLGTIVTIAFHDHTQFRIPQQPQIIALSETSKEAVVNALSQRSDDFKNALEFNIWYANYLVELNS
;
A
#
# COMPACT_ATOMS: atom_id res chain seq x y z
N MET A 1 15.32 -1.35 14.50
CA MET A 1 13.98 -0.88 14.92
C MET A 1 13.53 -1.78 16.05
N GLU A 2 12.93 -1.22 17.10
CA GLU A 2 12.31 -2.02 18.17
C GLU A 2 11.12 -2.84 17.65
N SER A 3 10.65 -3.82 18.42
CA SER A 3 9.46 -4.59 18.04
C SER A 3 8.19 -3.74 18.12
N LEU A 4 7.15 -4.14 17.38
CA LEU A 4 5.85 -3.44 17.43
C LEU A 4 5.24 -3.47 18.84
N GLN A 5 5.38 -4.57 19.57
CA GLN A 5 4.86 -4.67 20.94
C GLN A 5 5.56 -3.68 21.90
N GLU A 6 6.89 -3.56 21.81
CA GLU A 6 7.66 -2.59 22.60
C GLU A 6 7.26 -1.16 22.22
N PHE A 7 7.14 -0.88 20.91
CA PHE A 7 6.70 0.41 20.40
C PHE A 7 5.32 0.79 20.93
N LEU A 8 4.34 -0.12 20.86
CA LEU A 8 2.96 0.12 21.32
C LEU A 8 2.83 0.18 22.84
N THR A 9 3.79 -0.36 23.60
CA THR A 9 3.80 -0.18 25.06
C THR A 9 4.18 1.26 25.45
N LYS A 10 4.98 1.92 24.61
CA LYS A 10 5.40 3.33 24.79
C LYS A 10 4.45 4.33 24.15
N ASN A 11 3.52 3.86 23.32
CA ASN A 11 2.58 4.66 22.55
C ASN A 11 1.14 4.14 22.77
N ASN A 12 0.16 4.64 22.03
CA ASN A 12 -1.20 4.10 22.09
C ASN A 12 -1.33 2.86 21.20
N SER A 13 -2.17 1.91 21.58
CA SER A 13 -2.55 0.77 20.71
C SER A 13 -3.65 1.15 19.73
N ASP A 14 -3.39 2.15 18.89
CA ASP A 14 -4.30 2.68 17.87
C ASP A 14 -3.72 2.61 16.45
N ILE A 15 -4.57 2.93 15.46
CA ILE A 15 -4.20 2.88 14.04
C ILE A 15 -3.08 3.86 13.68
N PHE A 16 -2.98 5.00 14.37
CA PHE A 16 -1.99 6.03 14.09
C PHE A 16 -0.60 5.62 14.57
N SER A 17 -0.52 5.02 15.76
CA SER A 17 0.73 4.46 16.28
C SER A 17 1.20 3.29 15.41
N LEU A 18 0.27 2.46 14.92
CA LEU A 18 0.62 1.41 13.96
C LEU A 18 1.12 1.99 12.63
N ALA A 19 0.47 3.03 12.09
CA ALA A 19 0.94 3.72 10.88
C ALA A 19 2.35 4.28 11.07
N GLN A 20 2.62 4.94 12.20
CA GLN A 20 3.95 5.47 12.51
C GLN A 20 5.02 4.37 12.55
N TYR A 21 4.71 3.21 13.13
CA TYR A 21 5.61 2.07 13.15
C TYR A 21 5.90 1.56 11.73
N ILE A 22 4.88 1.47 10.87
CA ILE A 22 5.02 1.06 9.47
C ILE A 22 5.83 2.08 8.68
N ASP A 23 5.58 3.38 8.85
CA ASP A 23 6.35 4.46 8.21
C ASP A 23 7.83 4.40 8.61
N ASN A 24 8.12 4.22 9.90
CA ASN A 24 9.50 4.05 10.38
C ASN A 24 10.18 2.84 9.71
N HIS A 25 9.45 1.74 9.56
CA HIS A 25 9.96 0.57 8.83
C HIS A 25 10.23 0.88 7.36
N ILE A 26 9.31 1.55 6.67
CA ILE A 26 9.47 1.91 5.25
C ILE A 26 10.67 2.83 5.07
N ALA A 27 10.76 3.92 5.84
CA ALA A 27 11.84 4.90 5.78
C ALA A 27 13.23 4.25 5.91
N LEU A 28 13.35 3.24 6.77
CA LEU A 28 14.61 2.53 6.99
C LEU A 28 14.95 1.48 5.91
N ASN A 29 13.95 0.92 5.22
CA ASN A 29 14.13 -0.31 4.45
C ASN A 29 13.79 -0.21 2.95
N TRP A 30 13.04 0.80 2.51
CA TRP A 30 12.58 0.90 1.13
C TRP A 30 13.76 0.88 0.12
N GLU A 31 14.71 1.79 0.30
CA GLU A 31 15.84 1.94 -0.61
C GLU A 31 16.89 0.81 -0.48
N PRO A 32 17.33 0.39 0.73
CA PRO A 32 18.24 -0.74 0.86
C PRO A 32 17.68 -2.03 0.24
N LEU A 33 16.37 -2.26 0.37
CA LEU A 33 15.72 -3.44 -0.21
C LEU A 33 15.75 -3.40 -1.75
N ILE A 34 15.49 -2.25 -2.35
CA ILE A 34 15.59 -2.05 -3.80
C ILE A 34 17.04 -2.28 -4.26
N ARG A 35 18.01 -1.60 -3.65
CA ARG A 35 19.43 -1.70 -4.01
C ARG A 35 19.93 -3.14 -3.97
N LYS A 36 19.55 -3.89 -2.93
CA LYS A 36 19.93 -5.30 -2.77
C LYS A 36 19.34 -6.22 -3.85
N ASN A 37 18.18 -5.87 -4.42
CA ASN A 37 17.43 -6.77 -5.31
C ASN A 37 17.20 -6.18 -6.72
N ILE A 38 17.93 -5.13 -7.09
CA ILE A 38 17.62 -4.32 -8.28
C ILE A 38 17.62 -5.14 -9.58
N ASP A 39 18.60 -6.03 -9.77
CA ASP A 39 18.69 -6.86 -10.98
C ASP A 39 17.49 -7.80 -11.11
N LYS A 40 17.08 -8.38 -9.97
CA LYS A 40 15.91 -9.27 -9.92
C LYS A 40 14.62 -8.51 -10.22
N LEU A 41 14.46 -7.32 -9.64
CA LEU A 41 13.27 -6.48 -9.85
C LEU A 41 13.19 -5.98 -11.29
N ARG A 42 14.30 -5.52 -11.87
CA ARG A 42 14.38 -5.14 -13.29
C ARG A 42 14.04 -6.31 -14.22
N ASN A 43 14.60 -7.48 -13.95
CA ASN A 43 14.30 -8.68 -14.75
C ASN A 43 12.82 -9.11 -14.64
N VAL A 44 12.18 -8.97 -13.48
CA VAL A 44 10.73 -9.21 -13.36
C VAL A 44 9.95 -8.14 -14.11
N PHE A 45 10.34 -6.88 -14.01
CA PHE A 45 9.67 -5.78 -14.73
C PHE A 45 9.72 -5.98 -16.25
N THR A 46 10.89 -6.32 -16.79
CA THR A 46 11.03 -6.63 -18.23
C THR A 46 10.13 -7.78 -18.69
N LYS A 47 9.82 -8.73 -17.80
CA LYS A 47 9.03 -9.93 -18.15
C LYS A 47 7.54 -9.80 -17.87
N ALA A 48 7.17 -9.01 -16.85
CA ALA A 48 5.83 -9.03 -16.25
C ALA A 48 5.35 -7.63 -15.79
N GLY A 49 6.03 -6.56 -16.19
CA GLY A 49 5.68 -5.17 -15.90
C GLY A 49 5.49 -4.92 -14.41
N ASP A 50 4.35 -4.33 -14.06
CA ASP A 50 4.03 -3.84 -12.71
C ASP A 50 3.98 -4.92 -11.64
N THR A 51 3.96 -6.20 -12.03
CA THR A 51 4.14 -7.31 -11.09
C THR A 51 5.44 -7.16 -10.27
N ALA A 52 6.47 -6.50 -10.81
CA ALA A 52 7.69 -6.18 -10.09
C ALA A 52 7.44 -5.27 -8.87
N TYR A 53 6.51 -4.31 -8.98
CA TYR A 53 6.14 -3.43 -7.87
C TYR A 53 5.38 -4.18 -6.78
N GLY A 54 4.45 -5.06 -7.16
CA GLY A 54 3.78 -5.97 -6.22
C GLY A 54 4.77 -6.87 -5.48
N MET A 55 5.77 -7.40 -6.18
CA MET A 55 6.85 -8.20 -5.58
C MET A 55 7.68 -7.39 -4.58
N TYR A 56 8.10 -6.18 -4.95
CA TYR A 56 8.84 -5.26 -4.08
C TYR A 56 8.05 -4.93 -2.80
N LEU A 57 6.79 -4.52 -2.93
CA LEU A 57 5.93 -4.23 -1.78
C LEU A 57 5.72 -5.46 -0.90
N GLY A 58 5.54 -6.64 -1.51
CA GLY A 58 5.43 -7.90 -0.78
C GLY A 58 6.65 -8.18 0.10
N TRP A 59 7.86 -7.88 -0.38
CA TRP A 59 9.08 -7.98 0.42
C TRP A 59 9.18 -6.89 1.49
N LEU A 60 8.83 -5.65 1.14
CA LEU A 60 8.89 -4.52 2.05
C LEU A 60 7.99 -4.75 3.26
N PHE A 61 6.78 -5.28 3.07
CA PHE A 61 5.82 -5.53 4.16
C PHE A 61 6.01 -6.87 4.87
N LEU A 62 6.88 -7.76 4.39
CA LEU A 62 7.07 -9.07 5.03
C LEU A 62 7.49 -8.99 6.51
N PRO A 63 8.42 -8.11 6.93
CA PRO A 63 8.74 -7.92 8.35
C PRO A 63 7.56 -7.32 9.13
N VAL A 64 6.81 -6.39 8.54
CA VAL A 64 5.62 -5.78 9.14
C VAL A 64 4.57 -6.84 9.44
N HIS A 65 4.30 -7.76 8.50
CA HIS A 65 3.37 -8.88 8.71
C HIS A 65 3.73 -9.76 9.90
N LYS A 66 5.03 -10.02 10.12
CA LYS A 66 5.51 -10.78 11.29
C LYS A 66 5.22 -10.05 12.60
N GLN A 67 5.47 -8.74 12.61
CA GLN A 67 5.28 -7.88 13.78
C GLN A 67 3.80 -7.71 14.12
N LEU A 68 2.94 -7.49 13.12
CA LEU A 68 1.49 -7.46 13.30
C LEU A 68 0.96 -8.76 13.91
N LYS A 69 1.40 -9.91 13.37
CA LYS A 69 0.99 -11.21 13.90
C LYS A 69 1.41 -11.40 15.36
N GLN A 70 2.63 -11.00 15.72
CA GLN A 70 3.12 -11.06 17.10
C GLN A 70 2.31 -10.15 18.02
N ALA A 71 1.96 -8.94 17.57
CA ALA A 71 1.12 -8.00 18.30
C ALA A 71 -0.39 -8.29 18.21
N LEU A 72 -0.79 -9.48 17.71
CA LEU A 72 -2.19 -9.90 17.62
C LEU A 72 -3.07 -8.98 16.74
N PHE A 73 -2.49 -8.39 15.70
CA PHE A 73 -3.19 -7.65 14.67
C PHE A 73 -3.25 -8.43 13.36
N ARG A 74 -4.39 -8.30 12.68
CA ARG A 74 -4.69 -8.92 11.39
C ARG A 74 -5.14 -7.83 10.41
N PRO A 75 -4.32 -7.50 9.40
CA PRO A 75 -4.78 -6.71 8.27
C PRO A 75 -5.71 -7.54 7.38
N GLU A 76 -6.80 -6.93 6.93
CA GLU A 76 -7.72 -7.51 5.96
C GLU A 76 -8.12 -6.47 4.89
N PRO A 77 -7.74 -6.66 3.61
CA PRO A 77 -6.79 -7.66 3.10
C PRO A 77 -5.38 -7.54 3.71
N ARG A 78 -4.45 -8.45 3.37
CA ARG A 78 -3.05 -8.31 3.84
C ARG A 78 -2.43 -7.04 3.26
N LEU A 79 -1.68 -6.29 4.07
CA LEU A 79 -0.85 -5.18 3.61
C LEU A 79 0.03 -5.56 2.40
N PRO A 80 0.18 -4.67 1.40
CA PRO A 80 -0.34 -3.29 1.37
C PRO A 80 -1.86 -3.19 1.09
N GLY A 81 -2.48 -4.29 0.68
CA GLY A 81 -3.92 -4.43 0.52
C GLY A 81 -4.27 -5.24 -0.72
N ASP A 82 -5.44 -4.98 -1.30
CA ASP A 82 -5.91 -5.64 -2.52
C ASP A 82 -5.95 -4.65 -3.69
N PHE A 83 -5.34 -5.05 -4.81
CA PHE A 83 -5.34 -4.30 -6.05
C PHE A 83 -6.75 -4.09 -6.61
N SER A 84 -7.69 -5.01 -6.37
CA SER A 84 -9.04 -4.96 -6.95
C SER A 84 -9.82 -3.68 -6.61
N ILE A 85 -9.62 -3.14 -5.40
CA ILE A 85 -10.27 -1.93 -4.90
C ILE A 85 -9.35 -0.70 -4.91
N SER A 86 -8.07 -0.88 -5.28
CA SER A 86 -7.11 0.21 -5.35
C SER A 86 -7.47 1.22 -6.43
N ARG A 87 -6.93 2.43 -6.29
CA ARG A 87 -7.04 3.51 -7.28
C ARG A 87 -5.65 3.98 -7.68
N GLU A 88 -5.49 4.31 -8.95
CA GLU A 88 -4.21 4.73 -9.53
C GLU A 88 -4.39 5.94 -10.44
N TRP A 89 -3.41 6.85 -10.37
CA TRP A 89 -3.29 8.02 -11.23
C TRP A 89 -1.84 8.53 -11.22
N GLY A 90 -1.51 9.44 -12.12
CA GLY A 90 -0.20 10.07 -12.20
C GLY A 90 -0.07 11.00 -13.39
N ASN A 91 1.16 11.26 -13.82
CA ASN A 91 1.44 12.11 -14.98
C ASN A 91 1.21 11.38 -16.32
N GLN A 92 1.06 12.16 -17.38
CA GLN A 92 0.81 11.63 -18.73
C GLN A 92 2.03 10.87 -19.31
N GLU A 93 3.23 11.20 -18.86
CA GLU A 93 4.45 10.50 -19.28
C GLU A 93 4.61 9.12 -18.61
N GLU A 94 3.68 8.72 -17.74
CA GLU A 94 3.65 7.40 -17.10
C GLU A 94 4.89 7.12 -16.21
N THR A 95 5.60 8.17 -15.80
CA THR A 95 6.85 8.08 -15.04
C THR A 95 6.66 8.32 -13.55
N GLU A 96 5.65 9.08 -13.16
CA GLU A 96 5.35 9.49 -11.79
C GLU A 96 3.92 9.07 -11.45
N GLN A 97 3.71 7.76 -11.38
CA GLN A 97 2.42 7.15 -11.02
C GLN A 97 2.34 6.89 -9.52
N GLN A 98 1.12 6.89 -9.01
CA GLN A 98 0.84 6.47 -7.65
C GLN A 98 -0.41 5.59 -7.58
N ARG A 99 -0.34 4.56 -6.74
CA ARG A 99 -1.47 3.68 -6.44
C ARG A 99 -1.75 3.68 -4.95
N TRP A 100 -3.00 3.97 -4.59
CA TRP A 100 -3.49 3.94 -3.22
C TRP A 100 -4.20 2.61 -2.97
N ILE A 101 -3.65 1.80 -2.08
CA ILE A 101 -4.11 0.46 -1.71
C ILE A 101 -4.28 0.42 -0.19
N TRP A 102 -5.26 -0.28 0.35
CA TRP A 102 -5.49 -0.26 1.79
C TRP A 102 -5.88 -1.59 2.40
N SER A 103 -5.74 -1.66 3.73
CA SER A 103 -6.09 -2.79 4.58
C SER A 103 -6.73 -2.30 5.86
N THR A 104 -7.90 -2.85 6.22
CA THR A 104 -8.52 -2.61 7.52
C THR A 104 -7.83 -3.47 8.57
N ILE A 105 -7.43 -2.88 9.69
CA ILE A 105 -6.73 -3.57 10.77
C ILE A 105 -7.73 -4.03 11.82
N LYS A 106 -7.70 -5.33 12.13
CA LYS A 106 -8.47 -5.97 13.19
C LYS A 106 -7.52 -6.49 14.26
N SER A 107 -7.90 -6.41 15.52
CA SER A 107 -7.29 -7.23 16.57
C SER A 107 -7.81 -8.67 16.46
N THR A 108 -7.10 -9.64 17.05
CA THR A 108 -7.60 -11.03 17.15
C THR A 108 -8.86 -11.15 18.00
N GLU A 109 -9.17 -10.15 18.83
CA GLU A 109 -10.41 -10.07 19.61
C GLU A 109 -11.59 -9.51 18.79
N GLY A 110 -11.38 -9.19 17.51
CA GLY A 110 -12.42 -8.72 16.60
C GLY A 110 -12.64 -7.19 16.61
N LYS A 111 -11.95 -6.45 17.50
CA LYS A 111 -11.99 -4.98 17.47
C LYS A 111 -11.35 -4.45 16.19
N LEU A 112 -12.07 -3.62 15.45
CA LEU A 112 -11.55 -2.85 14.32
C LEU A 112 -10.75 -1.65 14.86
N LEU A 113 -9.51 -1.51 14.41
CA LEU A 113 -8.63 -0.40 14.84
C LEU A 113 -8.72 0.80 13.90
N GLY A 114 -8.93 0.56 12.61
CA GLY A 114 -8.89 1.56 11.56
C GLY A 114 -8.35 0.97 10.26
N THR A 115 -7.93 1.82 9.34
CA THR A 115 -7.39 1.43 8.04
C THR A 115 -5.99 2.01 7.83
N ILE A 116 -5.10 1.17 7.32
CA ILE A 116 -3.79 1.56 6.79
C ILE A 116 -3.92 1.64 5.27
N VAL A 117 -3.66 2.82 4.72
CA VAL A 117 -3.57 3.06 3.29
C VAL A 117 -2.09 3.20 2.94
N THR A 118 -1.64 2.40 1.98
CA THR A 118 -0.31 2.47 1.39
C THR A 118 -0.40 3.20 0.06
N ILE A 119 0.41 4.24 -0.08
CA ILE A 119 0.65 4.91 -1.36
C ILE A 119 1.93 4.33 -1.94
N ALA A 120 1.80 3.58 -3.03
CA ALA A 120 2.93 3.07 -3.80
C ALA A 120 3.19 4.03 -4.95
N PHE A 121 4.45 4.42 -5.14
CA PHE A 121 4.86 5.24 -6.28
C PHE A 121 5.69 4.41 -7.25
N HIS A 122 5.43 4.56 -8.54
CA HIS A 122 6.02 3.72 -9.58
C HIS A 122 6.07 4.42 -10.95
N ASP A 123 6.77 3.77 -11.87
CA ASP A 123 7.03 4.23 -13.23
C ASP A 123 6.66 3.08 -14.20
N HIS A 124 5.74 3.29 -15.14
CA HIS A 124 5.34 2.26 -16.10
C HIS A 124 6.33 2.10 -17.25
N THR A 125 7.27 3.04 -17.42
CA THR A 125 8.23 3.03 -18.54
C THR A 125 9.49 2.21 -18.23
N GLN A 126 9.87 2.13 -16.95
CA GLN A 126 11.04 1.38 -16.46
C GLN A 126 10.86 1.01 -14.99
N PHE A 127 11.58 0.00 -14.50
CA PHE A 127 11.59 -0.27 -13.07
C PHE A 127 12.29 0.86 -12.30
N ARG A 128 11.47 1.76 -11.74
CA ARG A 128 11.91 2.89 -10.90
C ARG A 128 10.87 3.14 -9.82
N ILE A 129 11.35 3.39 -8.60
CA ILE A 129 10.54 3.84 -7.47
C ILE A 129 10.92 5.30 -7.25
N PRO A 130 10.12 6.27 -7.73
CA PRO A 130 10.50 7.68 -7.76
C PRO A 130 10.65 8.27 -6.35
N GLN A 131 9.88 7.76 -5.38
CA GLN A 131 9.94 8.16 -3.99
C GLN A 131 9.51 7.03 -3.05
N GLN A 132 9.84 7.17 -1.76
CA GLN A 132 9.46 6.19 -0.75
C GLN A 132 7.94 6.00 -0.70
N PRO A 133 7.45 4.75 -0.52
CA PRO A 133 6.04 4.54 -0.22
C PRO A 133 5.61 5.33 1.02
N GLN A 134 4.36 5.74 1.07
CA GLN A 134 3.80 6.51 2.19
C GLN A 134 2.63 5.78 2.83
N ILE A 135 2.41 6.04 4.13
CA ILE A 135 1.25 5.54 4.85
C ILE A 135 0.29 6.67 5.22
N ILE A 136 -0.99 6.40 5.06
CA ILE A 136 -2.08 7.16 5.69
C ILE A 136 -2.80 6.25 6.68
N ALA A 137 -2.96 6.72 7.91
CA ALA A 137 -3.88 6.14 8.88
C ALA A 137 -5.25 6.81 8.81
N LEU A 138 -6.29 5.98 8.87
CA LEU A 138 -7.70 6.37 8.92
C LEU A 138 -8.39 5.66 10.09
N SER A 139 -9.27 6.34 10.80
CA SER A 139 -10.15 5.72 11.80
C SER A 139 -11.26 4.90 11.17
N GLU A 140 -11.58 5.17 9.90
CA GLU A 140 -12.60 4.51 9.11
C GLU A 140 -12.24 3.06 8.82
N THR A 141 -13.25 2.18 8.82
CA THR A 141 -13.04 0.72 8.72
C THR A 141 -13.88 0.07 7.62
N SER A 142 -14.92 0.73 7.12
CA SER A 142 -15.70 0.27 5.97
C SER A 142 -15.16 0.86 4.66
N LYS A 143 -15.39 0.16 3.55
CA LYS A 143 -14.93 0.60 2.23
C LYS A 143 -15.47 1.98 1.88
N GLU A 144 -16.76 2.21 2.08
CA GLU A 144 -17.44 3.47 1.72
C GLU A 144 -16.90 4.64 2.54
N ALA A 145 -16.67 4.43 3.85
CA ALA A 145 -16.14 5.45 4.73
C ALA A 145 -14.67 5.77 4.38
N VAL A 146 -13.85 4.76 4.09
CA VAL A 146 -12.47 4.93 3.63
C VAL A 146 -12.42 5.69 2.31
N VAL A 147 -13.23 5.30 1.32
CA VAL A 147 -13.30 5.99 0.03
C VAL A 147 -13.72 7.44 0.21
N ASN A 148 -14.72 7.72 1.04
CA ASN A 148 -15.13 9.09 1.33
C ASN A 148 -14.00 9.88 2.00
N ALA A 149 -13.36 9.33 3.03
CA ALA A 149 -12.27 9.99 3.73
C ALA A 149 -11.07 10.31 2.81
N LEU A 150 -10.72 9.39 1.90
CA LEU A 150 -9.65 9.62 0.92
C LEU A 150 -10.06 10.60 -0.18
N SER A 151 -11.32 10.58 -0.61
CA SER A 151 -11.86 11.54 -1.59
C SER A 151 -11.89 12.98 -1.07
N GLN A 152 -12.00 13.19 0.25
CA GLN A 152 -11.87 14.52 0.86
C GLN A 152 -10.41 14.98 0.96
N ARG A 153 -9.43 14.07 0.85
CA ARG A 153 -8.00 14.37 0.96
C ARG A 153 -7.33 14.60 -0.40
N SER A 154 -7.86 14.03 -1.47
CA SER A 154 -7.28 14.11 -2.81
C SER A 154 -8.38 14.10 -3.87
N ASP A 155 -8.44 15.18 -4.67
CA ASP A 155 -9.33 15.25 -5.82
C ASP A 155 -8.97 14.19 -6.87
N ASP A 156 -7.68 13.87 -7.03
CA ASP A 156 -7.25 12.80 -7.92
C ASP A 156 -7.79 11.44 -7.46
N PHE A 157 -7.67 11.11 -6.15
CA PHE A 157 -8.25 9.88 -5.61
C PHE A 157 -9.76 9.83 -5.85
N LYS A 158 -10.45 10.96 -5.63
CA LYS A 158 -11.90 11.08 -5.83
C LYS A 158 -12.30 10.77 -7.28
N ASN A 159 -11.51 11.24 -8.24
CA ASN A 159 -11.79 11.10 -9.68
C ASN A 159 -11.25 9.79 -10.28
N ALA A 160 -10.26 9.17 -9.64
CA ALA A 160 -9.71 7.89 -10.07
C ALA A 160 -10.74 6.76 -9.89
N LEU A 161 -10.80 5.86 -10.86
CA LEU A 161 -11.65 4.67 -10.80
C LEU A 161 -11.00 3.59 -9.93
N GLU A 162 -11.85 2.76 -9.31
CA GLU A 162 -11.36 1.49 -8.76
C GLU A 162 -10.83 0.62 -9.91
N PHE A 163 -9.73 -0.08 -9.66
CA PHE A 163 -9.02 -0.85 -10.69
C PHE A 163 -9.92 -1.84 -11.43
N ASN A 164 -10.82 -2.52 -10.73
CA ASN A 164 -11.76 -3.47 -11.35
C ASN A 164 -12.75 -2.78 -12.32
N ILE A 165 -13.20 -1.56 -12.00
CA ILE A 165 -14.10 -0.78 -12.86
C ILE A 165 -13.32 -0.30 -14.09
N TRP A 166 -12.12 0.25 -13.88
CA TRP A 166 -11.25 0.67 -14.98
C TRP A 166 -10.95 -0.50 -15.93
N TYR A 167 -10.57 -1.65 -15.39
CA TYR A 167 -10.24 -2.84 -16.17
C TYR A 167 -11.44 -3.37 -16.96
N ALA A 168 -12.64 -3.34 -16.37
CA ALA A 168 -13.86 -3.72 -17.07
C ALA A 168 -14.15 -2.79 -18.27
N ASN A 169 -13.97 -1.47 -18.11
CA ASN A 169 -14.14 -0.51 -19.20
C ASN A 169 -13.12 -0.73 -20.33
N TYR A 170 -11.85 -0.93 -19.98
CA TYR A 170 -10.79 -1.22 -20.94
C TYR A 170 -11.09 -2.47 -21.78
N LEU A 171 -11.60 -3.54 -21.16
CA LEU A 171 -12.00 -4.75 -21.88
C LEU A 171 -13.18 -4.52 -22.83
N VAL A 172 -14.10 -3.61 -22.51
CA VAL A 172 -15.21 -3.26 -23.41
C VAL A 172 -14.68 -2.54 -24.64
N GLU A 173 -13.79 -1.56 -24.47
CA GLU A 173 -13.19 -0.78 -25.57
C GLU A 173 -12.33 -1.64 -26.51
N LEU A 174 -11.61 -2.62 -25.99
CA LEU A 174 -10.83 -3.54 -26.83
C LEU A 174 -11.69 -4.44 -27.73
N ASN A 175 -12.95 -4.66 -27.35
CA ASN A 175 -13.88 -5.55 -28.04
C ASN A 175 -14.91 -4.80 -28.90
N SER A 176 -14.83 -3.48 -28.98
CA SER A 176 -15.66 -2.60 -29.81
C SER A 176 -14.94 -2.15 -31.07
#